data_AF-A0A6L7A579-F1
#
_entry.id   AF-A0A6L7A579-F1
#
_cell.length_a   1.000
_cell.length_b   1.000
_cell.length_c   1.000
_cell.angle_alpha   90.00
_cell.angle_beta   90.00
_cell.angle_gamma   90.00
#
_symmetry.space_group_name_H-M   'P 1'
#
loop_
_entity.id
_entity.type
_entity.pdbx_description
1 polymer ?
#
loop_
_entity_poly.entity_id
_entity_poly.type
_entity_poly.pdbx_seq_one_letter_code
_entity_poly.pdbx_strand_id
1 'polypeptide(L)'
;TRKWAYRAIRQGWPEYEQWLQACYERASAYNLQFSAPLDENEVRGIAKSIAKWTFNIFSKEKFEAYVRDSHSSKIQSIRGRKGGLISKRGASPLSQRTSQPWLDLKISRSTFYRRKKASEA
;
A
#
# COMPACT_ATOMS: atom_id res chain seq x y z
N THR A 1 -8.32 6.29 13.07
CA THR A 1 -8.48 4.87 13.47
C THR A 1 -9.39 4.05 12.54
N ARG A 2 -10.64 4.47 12.21
CA ARG A 2 -11.56 3.64 11.39
C ARG A 2 -11.10 3.25 9.98
N LYS A 3 -10.43 4.15 9.24
CA LYS A 3 -9.95 3.86 7.87
C LYS A 3 -8.90 2.74 7.84
N TRP A 4 -8.09 2.67 8.90
CA TRP A 4 -7.14 1.57 9.10
C TRP A 4 -7.89 0.26 9.34
N ALA A 5 -8.91 0.28 10.21
CA ALA A 5 -9.69 -0.89 10.60
C ALA A 5 -10.33 -1.61 9.39
N TYR A 6 -10.87 -0.86 8.42
CA TYR A 6 -11.47 -1.42 7.19
C TYR A 6 -10.49 -2.27 6.37
N ARG A 7 -9.20 -1.97 6.47
CA ARG A 7 -8.15 -2.74 5.77
C ARG A 7 -7.57 -3.82 6.68
N ALA A 8 -7.32 -3.49 7.94
CA ALA A 8 -6.59 -4.32 8.89
C ALA A 8 -7.38 -5.56 9.34
N ILE A 9 -8.71 -5.51 9.42
CA ILE A 9 -9.53 -6.69 9.80
C ILE A 9 -9.31 -7.89 8.86
N ARG A 10 -8.89 -7.63 7.63
CA ARG A 10 -8.61 -8.65 6.61
C ARG A 10 -7.25 -9.35 6.81
N GLN A 11 -6.44 -8.93 7.77
CA GLN A 11 -5.14 -9.56 8.11
C GLN A 11 -5.33 -10.76 9.04
N GLY A 12 -6.18 -11.71 8.64
CA GLY A 12 -6.41 -12.94 9.39
C GLY A 12 -7.80 -13.08 10.02
N TRP A 13 -8.70 -12.11 9.85
CA TRP A 13 -10.09 -12.18 10.36
C TRP A 13 -10.16 -12.63 11.83
N PRO A 14 -9.54 -11.85 12.74
CA PRO A 14 -9.41 -12.25 14.15
C PRO A 14 -10.75 -12.30 14.87
N GLU A 15 -10.80 -13.08 15.95
CA GLU A 15 -11.93 -13.12 16.87
C GLU A 15 -12.20 -11.74 17.49
N TYR A 16 -13.46 -11.50 17.89
CA TYR A 16 -13.92 -10.17 18.30
C TYR A 16 -13.08 -9.54 19.41
N GLU A 17 -12.72 -10.30 20.45
CA GLU A 17 -11.92 -9.77 21.57
C GLU A 17 -10.50 -9.39 21.14
N GLN A 18 -9.86 -10.20 20.31
CA GLN A 18 -8.54 -9.89 19.74
C GLN A 18 -8.64 -8.65 18.83
N TRP A 19 -9.71 -8.53 18.07
CA TRP A 19 -9.96 -7.39 17.21
C TRP A 19 -10.23 -6.10 17.99
N LEU A 20 -10.98 -6.19 19.08
CA LEU A 20 -11.25 -5.09 19.99
C LEU A 20 -9.95 -4.59 20.62
N GLN A 21 -9.11 -5.50 21.08
CA GLN A 21 -7.80 -5.19 21.65
C GLN A 21 -6.92 -4.45 20.63
N ALA A 22 -6.83 -4.95 19.39
CA ALA A 22 -6.07 -4.30 18.32
C ALA A 22 -6.62 -2.89 17.97
N CYS A 23 -7.95 -2.73 17.97
CA CYS A 23 -8.58 -1.43 17.78
C CYS A 23 -8.26 -0.45 18.92
N TYR A 24 -8.24 -0.94 20.17
CA TYR A 24 -7.91 -0.15 21.35
C TYR A 24 -6.44 0.28 21.33
N GLU A 25 -5.50 -0.63 21.14
CA GLU A 25 -4.07 -0.31 21.04
C GLU A 25 -3.79 0.75 19.99
N ARG A 26 -4.44 0.62 18.82
CA ARG A 26 -4.30 1.59 17.74
C ARG A 26 -4.91 2.94 18.10
N ALA A 27 -6.05 2.97 18.78
CA ALA A 27 -6.69 4.20 19.23
C ALA A 27 -5.82 4.91 20.30
N SER A 28 -5.33 4.16 21.28
CA SER A 28 -4.42 4.64 22.33
C SER A 28 -3.13 5.20 21.73
N ALA A 29 -2.51 4.51 20.77
CA ALA A 29 -1.30 4.99 20.10
C ALA A 29 -1.50 6.32 19.36
N TYR A 30 -2.68 6.58 18.80
CA TYR A 30 -3.01 7.88 18.21
C TYR A 30 -3.33 8.94 19.27
N ASN A 31 -4.02 8.55 20.34
CA ASN A 31 -4.37 9.46 21.43
C ASN A 31 -3.12 10.06 22.10
N LEU A 32 -2.05 9.27 22.23
CA LEU A 32 -0.76 9.73 22.76
C LEU A 32 -0.06 10.80 21.91
N GLN A 33 -0.48 11.00 20.65
CA GLN A 33 0.08 12.02 19.77
C GLN A 33 -0.61 13.38 19.93
N PHE A 34 -1.71 13.46 20.69
CA PHE A 34 -2.41 14.71 20.95
C PHE A 34 -1.71 15.50 22.06
N SER A 35 -1.72 16.83 21.94
CA SER A 35 -1.21 17.72 22.98
C SER A 35 -1.98 17.61 24.30
N ALA A 36 -3.25 17.24 24.22
CA ALA A 36 -4.09 16.86 25.35
C ALA A 36 -4.79 15.52 25.03
N PRO A 37 -4.29 14.39 25.56
CA PRO A 37 -4.89 13.08 25.35
C PRO A 37 -6.29 12.99 25.97
N LEU A 38 -7.17 12.23 25.31
CA LEU A 38 -8.49 11.84 25.83
C LEU A 38 -8.35 10.87 26.99
N ASP A 39 -9.39 10.78 27.83
CA ASP A 39 -9.46 9.80 28.90
C ASP A 39 -9.60 8.37 28.36
N GLU A 40 -9.29 7.40 29.22
CA GLU A 40 -9.27 6.01 28.82
C GLU A 40 -10.66 5.46 28.43
N ASN A 41 -11.73 5.93 29.07
CA ASN A 41 -13.08 5.46 28.77
C ASN A 41 -13.53 5.92 27.39
N GLU A 42 -13.20 7.16 27.03
CA GLU A 42 -13.49 7.70 25.69
C GLU A 42 -12.72 6.93 24.61
N VAL A 43 -11.43 6.67 24.82
CA VAL A 43 -10.62 5.86 23.89
C VAL A 43 -11.17 4.44 23.73
N ARG A 44 -11.55 3.78 24.84
CA ARG A 44 -12.19 2.46 24.83
C ARG A 44 -13.55 2.50 24.11
N GLY A 45 -14.34 3.56 24.30
CA GLY A 45 -15.63 3.75 23.63
C GLY A 45 -15.48 3.85 22.12
N ILE A 46 -14.53 4.67 21.65
CA ILE A 46 -14.20 4.81 20.23
C ILE A 46 -13.71 3.46 19.66
N ALA A 47 -12.83 2.76 20.36
CA ALA A 47 -12.32 1.46 19.95
C ALA A 47 -13.45 0.42 19.82
N LYS A 48 -14.34 0.32 20.81
CA LYS A 48 -15.52 -0.57 20.79
C LYS A 48 -16.45 -0.26 19.63
N SER A 49 -16.74 1.02 19.37
CA SER A 49 -17.59 1.44 18.26
C SER A 49 -17.03 0.98 16.91
N ILE A 50 -15.72 1.19 16.69
CA ILE A 50 -15.04 0.75 15.46
C ILE A 50 -15.02 -0.77 15.35
N ALA A 51 -14.63 -1.47 16.41
CA ALA A 51 -14.53 -2.93 16.44
C ALA A 51 -15.89 -3.57 16.14
N LYS A 52 -16.95 -3.15 16.84
CA LYS A 52 -18.30 -3.66 16.65
C LYS A 52 -18.83 -3.43 15.24
N TRP A 53 -18.68 -2.22 14.71
CA TRP A 53 -19.15 -1.92 13.35
C TRP A 53 -18.39 -2.73 12.30
N THR A 54 -17.05 -2.80 12.40
CA THR A 54 -16.24 -3.54 11.43
C THR A 54 -16.46 -5.04 11.49
N PHE A 55 -16.59 -5.62 12.68
CA PHE A 55 -16.86 -7.05 12.85
C PHE A 55 -18.23 -7.46 12.30
N ASN A 56 -19.26 -6.62 12.45
CA ASN A 56 -20.60 -6.90 11.93
C ASN A 56 -20.71 -6.72 10.41
N ILE A 57 -20.00 -5.73 9.85
CA ILE A 57 -20.14 -5.36 8.44
C ILE A 57 -19.21 -6.17 7.55
N PHE A 58 -17.97 -6.42 7.98
CA PHE A 58 -16.95 -7.08 7.16
C PHE A 58 -16.90 -8.56 7.50
N SER A 59 -16.86 -9.37 6.45
CA SER A 59 -16.56 -10.80 6.57
C SER A 59 -15.73 -11.23 5.38
N LYS A 60 -15.12 -12.41 5.49
CA LYS A 60 -14.33 -13.00 4.41
C LYS A 60 -15.17 -13.16 3.15
N GLU A 61 -16.39 -13.66 3.29
CA GLU A 61 -17.33 -13.94 2.21
C GLU A 61 -17.76 -12.64 1.51
N LYS A 62 -18.09 -11.59 2.29
CA LYS A 62 -18.44 -10.28 1.73
C LYS A 62 -17.26 -9.66 0.98
N PHE A 63 -16.05 -9.82 1.49
CA PHE A 63 -14.86 -9.34 0.81
C PHE A 63 -14.59 -10.12 -0.48
N GLU A 64 -14.73 -11.44 -0.47
CA GLU A 64 -14.59 -12.28 -1.66
C GLU A 64 -15.63 -11.95 -2.74
N ALA A 65 -16.89 -11.73 -2.35
CA ALA A 65 -17.94 -11.26 -3.25
C ALA A 65 -17.57 -9.89 -3.86
N TYR A 66 -17.17 -8.93 -3.02
CA TYR A 66 -16.68 -7.63 -3.49
C TYR A 66 -15.52 -7.76 -4.48
N VAL A 67 -14.55 -8.64 -4.22
CA VAL A 67 -13.41 -8.86 -5.12
C VAL A 67 -13.89 -9.42 -6.45
N ARG A 68 -14.77 -10.43 -6.42
CA ARG A 68 -15.36 -11.04 -7.62
C ARG A 68 -16.07 -9.99 -8.49
N ASP A 69 -16.86 -9.12 -7.88
CA ASP A 69 -17.66 -8.12 -8.59
C ASP A 69 -16.80 -6.97 -9.13
N SER A 70 -15.76 -6.57 -8.39
CA SER A 70 -14.99 -5.34 -8.69
C SER A 70 -13.61 -5.56 -9.31
N HIS A 71 -13.08 -6.78 -9.30
CA HIS A 71 -11.75 -7.12 -9.82
C HIS A 71 -11.78 -7.97 -11.09
N SER A 72 -12.91 -7.99 -11.80
CA SER A 72 -12.94 -8.58 -13.14
C SER A 72 -11.85 -8.00 -14.04
N SER A 73 -11.32 -8.83 -14.95
CA SER A 73 -10.26 -8.44 -15.89
C SER A 73 -10.61 -7.16 -16.66
N LYS A 74 -11.88 -7.00 -17.04
CA LYS A 74 -12.39 -5.81 -17.71
C LYS A 74 -12.27 -4.55 -16.84
N ILE A 75 -12.71 -4.62 -15.58
CA ILE A 75 -12.64 -3.47 -14.66
C ILE A 75 -11.19 -3.10 -14.35
N GLN A 76 -10.34 -4.10 -14.07
CA GLN A 76 -8.92 -3.89 -13.79
C GLN A 76 -8.18 -3.33 -15.02
N SER A 77 -8.50 -3.80 -16.22
CA SER A 77 -7.96 -3.24 -17.47
C SER A 77 -8.33 -1.77 -17.66
N ILE A 78 -9.58 -1.38 -17.39
CA ILE A 78 -10.02 0.02 -17.48
C ILE A 78 -9.28 0.90 -16.46
N ARG A 79 -9.15 0.43 -15.21
CA ARG A 79 -8.40 1.13 -14.16
C ARG A 79 -6.92 1.26 -14.51
N GLY A 80 -6.30 0.18 -14.95
CA GLY A 80 -4.90 0.13 -15.38
C GLY A 80 -4.61 1.07 -16.55
N ARG A 81 -5.50 1.12 -17.55
CA ARG A 81 -5.40 2.06 -18.67
C ARG A 81 -5.47 3.51 -18.19
N LYS A 82 -6.45 3.86 -17.35
CA LYS A 82 -6.56 5.22 -16.78
C LYS A 82 -5.32 5.60 -15.98
N GLY A 83 -4.83 4.71 -15.12
CA GLY A 83 -3.60 4.92 -14.36
C GLY A 83 -2.37 5.07 -15.26
N GLY A 84 -2.26 4.24 -16.29
CA GLY A 84 -1.17 4.26 -17.27
C GLY A 84 -1.09 5.55 -18.07
N LEU A 85 -2.24 6.12 -18.46
CA LEU A 85 -2.31 7.40 -19.17
C LEU A 85 -1.83 8.59 -18.32
N ILE A 86 -2.06 8.54 -17.00
CA ILE A 86 -1.63 9.59 -16.08
C ILE A 86 -0.17 9.38 -15.66
N SER A 87 0.26 8.14 -15.51
CA SER A 87 1.59 7.79 -15.03
C SER A 87 2.66 8.11 -16.07
N LYS A 88 3.78 8.68 -15.62
CA LYS A 88 5.01 8.82 -16.41
C LYS A 88 6.11 8.06 -15.70
N ARG A 89 6.83 7.20 -16.43
CA ARG A 89 7.99 6.49 -15.86
C ARG A 89 9.19 7.44 -15.84
N GLY A 90 9.71 7.71 -14.65
CA GLY A 90 10.98 8.44 -14.48
C GLY A 90 12.20 7.60 -14.86
N ALA A 91 13.36 8.26 -14.99
CA ALA A 91 14.63 7.57 -15.16
C ALA A 91 15.05 6.89 -13.86
N SER A 92 15.54 5.65 -13.93
CA SER A 92 16.07 4.95 -12.76
C SER A 92 17.45 5.51 -12.40
N PRO A 93 17.69 5.99 -11.16
CA PRO A 93 18.96 6.60 -10.77
C PRO A 93 20.18 5.68 -10.97
N LEU A 94 19.99 4.38 -10.74
CA LEU A 94 21.04 3.36 -10.83
C LEU A 94 21.22 2.79 -12.25
N SER A 95 20.44 3.25 -13.23
CA SER A 95 20.59 2.74 -14.59
C SER A 95 21.82 3.33 -15.28
N GLN A 96 22.51 2.54 -16.09
CA GLN A 96 23.59 3.01 -16.97
C GLN A 96 23.12 4.14 -17.90
N ARG A 97 21.81 4.22 -18.18
CA ARG A 97 21.22 5.31 -18.95
C ARG A 97 21.23 6.63 -18.19
N THR A 98 21.16 6.60 -16.87
CA THR A 98 21.19 7.78 -16.01
C THR A 98 22.61 8.14 -15.61
N SER A 99 23.45 7.16 -15.23
CA SER A 99 24.85 7.42 -14.87
C SER A 99 25.74 7.75 -16.07
N GLN A 100 25.33 7.37 -17.29
CA GLN A 100 25.99 7.72 -18.55
C GLN A 100 27.52 7.51 -18.54
N PRO A 101 28.02 6.30 -18.21
CA PRO A 101 29.45 6.03 -18.04
C PRO A 101 30.29 6.27 -19.31
N TRP A 102 29.66 6.30 -20.48
CA TRP A 102 30.32 6.64 -21.73
C TRP A 102 30.81 8.09 -21.79
N LEU A 103 30.19 9.01 -21.04
CA LEU A 103 30.65 10.40 -20.92
C LEU A 103 31.99 10.47 -20.20
N ASP A 104 32.14 9.73 -19.09
CA ASP A 104 33.39 9.65 -18.33
C ASP A 104 34.52 9.04 -19.17
N LEU A 105 34.17 8.02 -19.97
CA LEU A 105 35.08 7.37 -20.91
C LEU A 105 35.35 8.19 -22.18
N LYS A 106 34.74 9.37 -22.33
CA LYS A 106 34.84 10.25 -23.51
C LYS A 106 34.55 9.53 -24.85
N ILE A 107 33.60 8.59 -24.84
CA ILE A 107 33.15 7.87 -26.03
C ILE A 107 31.65 8.04 -26.25
N SER A 108 31.19 7.78 -27.47
CA SER A 108 29.75 7.79 -27.74
C SER A 108 29.04 6.59 -27.11
N ARG A 109 27.77 6.76 -26.75
CA ARG A 109 26.90 5.71 -26.20
C ARG A 109 26.90 4.44 -27.06
N SER A 110 26.84 4.58 -28.38
CA SER A 110 26.83 3.43 -29.31
C SER A 110 28.15 2.68 -29.33
N THR A 111 29.27 3.38 -29.11
CA THR A 111 30.61 2.76 -29.01
C THR A 111 30.74 1.99 -27.71
N PHE A 112 30.27 2.56 -26.60
CA PHE A 112 30.25 1.89 -25.29
C PHE A 112 29.52 0.54 -25.35
N TYR A 113 28.29 0.50 -25.88
CA TYR A 113 27.55 -0.76 -25.97
C TYR A 113 28.15 -1.77 -26.96
N ARG A 114 28.75 -1.31 -28.07
CA ARG A 114 29.48 -2.19 -29.01
C ARG A 114 30.69 -2.84 -28.35
N ARG A 115 31.51 -2.06 -27.62
CA ARG A 115 32.67 -2.56 -26.88
C ARG A 115 32.26 -3.54 -25.78
N LYS A 116 31.22 -3.19 -25.02
CA LYS A 116 30.66 -4.06 -23.98
C LYS A 116 30.22 -5.42 -24.53
N LYS A 117 29.52 -5.43 -25.67
CA LYS A 117 29.13 -6.68 -26.35
C LYS A 117 30.35 -7.51 -26.78
N ALA A 118 31.41 -6.86 -27.27
CA ALA A 118 32.63 -7.54 -27.69
C ALA A 118 33.48 -8.07 -26.53
N SER A 119 33.39 -7.49 -25.33
CA SER A 119 34.07 -7.99 -24.12
C SER A 119 33.31 -9.11 -23.40
N GLU A 120 32.01 -9.28 -23.69
CA GLU A 120 31.16 -10.34 -23.13
C GLU A 120 31.15 -11.61 -24.01
N ALA A 121 31.78 -11.55 -25.19
CA ALA A 121 31.97 -12.66 -26.12
C ALA A 121 33.38 -13.26 -25.97
#